data_AF-W2G7M2-F1
#
_entry.id   AF-W2G7M2-F1
#
_cell.length_a   1.000
_cell.length_b   1.000
_cell.length_c   1.000
_cell.angle_alpha   90.00
_cell.angle_beta   90.00
_cell.angle_gamma   90.00
#
_symmetry.space_group_name_H-M   'P 1'
#
loop_
_entity.id
_entity.type
_entity.pdbx_description
1 polymer ?
#
loop_
_entity_poly.entity_id
_entity_poly.type
_entity_poly.pdbx_seq_one_letter_code
_entity_poly.pdbx_strand_id
1 'polypeptide(L)'
;MKFFRPILIAVVALFVQNTEAFTVGSATGLAAGTTGGGSATPVYPTTTAQLVAYLKDSVPRVIVLNKTIDFRGTEGTTTEAGCRPDYTRECIAKNNGYKSQDVILQSGGMSNTGGCSDGTSVTVTYDNAAITPMTVTSNKTLRGIGTTGVIMGKGLWLNGDNIII
;
A
#
# COMPACT_ATOMS: atom_id res chain seq x y z
N MET A 1 -6.60 54.53 -53.69
CA MET A 1 -7.21 54.33 -52.37
C MET A 1 -6.88 52.94 -51.86
N LYS A 2 -6.18 52.89 -50.72
CA LYS A 2 -6.05 51.84 -49.69
C LYS A 2 -6.00 50.35 -50.10
N PHE A 3 -4.79 49.80 -49.93
CA PHE A 3 -4.44 48.39 -49.76
C PHE A 3 -5.28 47.68 -48.68
N PHE A 4 -5.61 46.41 -48.90
CA PHE A 4 -5.93 45.48 -47.81
C PHE A 4 -5.31 44.10 -48.10
N ARG A 5 -4.23 43.79 -47.37
CA ARG A 5 -3.63 42.45 -47.28
C ARG A 5 -4.30 41.72 -46.10
N PRO A 6 -4.73 40.45 -46.24
CA PRO A 6 -5.18 39.66 -45.10
C PRO A 6 -3.98 39.20 -44.28
N ILE A 7 -3.99 39.50 -42.97
CA ILE A 7 -3.02 39.00 -42.00
C ILE A 7 -3.61 37.72 -41.40
N LEU A 8 -2.97 36.58 -41.64
CA LEU A 8 -3.30 35.32 -40.97
C LEU A 8 -2.58 35.33 -39.61
N ILE A 9 -3.32 35.41 -38.50
CA ILE A 9 -2.77 35.29 -37.15
C ILE A 9 -2.92 33.83 -36.72
N ALA A 10 -1.81 33.08 -36.68
CA ALA A 10 -1.78 31.75 -36.10
C ALA A 10 -1.53 31.88 -34.59
N VAL A 11 -2.54 31.56 -33.78
CA VAL A 11 -2.42 31.48 -32.32
C VAL A 11 -1.95 30.08 -31.96
N VAL A 12 -0.67 29.94 -31.59
CA VAL A 12 -0.13 28.68 -31.05
C VAL A 12 -0.41 28.64 -29.55
N ALA A 13 -1.36 27.81 -29.13
CA ALA A 13 -1.60 27.53 -27.72
C ALA A 13 -0.52 26.57 -27.20
N LEU A 14 0.44 27.09 -26.44
CA LEU A 14 1.39 26.29 -25.67
C LEU A 14 0.67 25.71 -24.44
N PHE A 15 0.25 24.45 -24.55
CA PHE A 15 -0.15 23.67 -23.37
C PHE A 15 1.11 23.31 -22.58
N VAL A 16 1.44 24.12 -21.57
CA VAL A 16 2.45 23.76 -20.58
C VAL A 16 1.84 22.70 -19.67
N GLN A 17 2.06 21.43 -19.99
CA GLN A 17 1.86 20.37 -19.01
C GLN A 17 2.99 20.54 -17.97
N ASN A 18 2.64 20.96 -16.76
CA ASN A 18 3.54 20.90 -15.62
C ASN A 18 3.79 19.42 -15.30
N THR A 19 4.70 18.78 -16.04
CA THR A 19 5.29 17.51 -15.63
C THR A 19 6.25 17.86 -14.51
N GLU A 20 5.80 17.86 -13.25
CA GLU A 20 6.76 17.72 -12.17
C GLU A 20 7.55 16.44 -12.46
N ALA A 21 8.85 16.60 -12.72
CA ALA A 21 9.72 15.49 -13.04
C ALA A 21 9.67 14.50 -11.87
N PHE A 22 8.97 13.39 -12.10
CA PHE A 22 8.81 12.30 -11.17
C PHE A 22 10.15 11.57 -11.06
N THR A 23 11.03 12.01 -10.18
CA THR A 23 12.34 11.38 -9.98
C THR A 23 12.25 10.29 -8.92
N VAL A 24 12.45 9.05 -9.37
CA VAL A 24 12.79 7.94 -8.47
C VAL A 24 14.31 8.01 -8.32
N GLY A 25 14.79 8.23 -7.10
CA GLY A 25 16.23 8.21 -6.82
C GLY A 25 16.82 6.82 -7.08
N SER A 26 18.15 6.73 -7.14
CA SER A 26 18.82 5.43 -7.33
C SER A 26 18.97 4.70 -5.99
N ALA A 27 18.61 3.42 -5.97
CA ALA A 27 18.89 2.55 -4.82
C ALA A 27 20.40 2.41 -4.59
N THR A 28 20.81 2.32 -3.32
CA THR A 28 22.20 2.13 -2.90
C THR A 28 22.38 0.77 -2.20
N GLY A 29 23.62 0.38 -1.92
CA GLY A 29 23.92 -0.87 -1.21
C GLY A 29 23.60 -2.12 -2.03
N LEU A 30 23.11 -3.17 -1.36
CA LEU A 30 22.84 -4.48 -2.00
C LEU A 30 21.80 -4.42 -3.13
N ALA A 31 20.90 -3.44 -3.10
CA ALA A 31 19.86 -3.24 -4.11
C ALA A 31 20.26 -2.24 -5.21
N ALA A 32 21.52 -1.79 -5.23
CA ALA A 32 22.01 -0.88 -6.28
C ALA A 32 21.76 -1.46 -7.68
N GLY A 33 21.25 -0.63 -8.59
CA GLY A 33 20.84 -1.05 -9.93
C GLY A 33 19.37 -1.46 -10.06
N THR A 34 18.60 -1.46 -8.97
CA THR A 34 17.13 -1.63 -9.04
C THR A 34 16.51 -0.48 -9.84
N THR A 35 15.65 -0.81 -10.81
CA THR A 35 14.97 0.14 -11.69
C THR A 35 13.45 0.17 -11.50
N GLY A 36 12.87 -0.85 -10.85
CA GLY A 36 11.42 -0.93 -10.64
C GLY A 36 10.65 -1.00 -11.95
N GLY A 37 9.65 -0.14 -12.09
CA GLY A 37 8.90 0.05 -13.34
C GLY A 37 9.66 0.79 -14.45
N GLY A 38 10.89 1.24 -14.18
CA GLY A 38 11.73 1.95 -15.13
C GLY A 38 11.10 3.25 -15.63
N SER A 39 11.07 3.43 -16.95
CA SER A 39 10.49 4.60 -17.63
C SER A 39 9.04 4.41 -18.06
N ALA A 40 8.34 3.39 -17.54
CA ALA A 40 6.93 3.17 -17.85
C ALA A 40 6.09 4.41 -17.48
N THR A 41 5.12 4.76 -18.33
CA THR A 41 4.21 5.88 -18.08
C THR A 41 3.48 5.68 -16.74
N PRO A 42 3.50 6.67 -15.84
CA PRO A 42 2.82 6.57 -14.55
C PRO A 42 1.32 6.28 -14.68
N VAL A 43 0.82 5.38 -13.83
CA VAL A 43 -0.61 5.11 -13.65
C VAL A 43 -1.05 5.52 -12.25
N TYR A 44 -2.31 5.99 -12.14
CA TYR A 44 -2.86 6.56 -10.91
C TYR A 44 -4.10 5.77 -10.50
N PRO A 45 -3.96 4.66 -9.74
CA PRO A 45 -5.10 3.87 -9.32
C PRO A 45 -6.04 4.71 -8.46
N THR A 46 -7.34 4.65 -8.79
CA THR A 46 -8.39 5.38 -8.08
C THR A 46 -9.21 4.50 -7.16
N THR A 47 -9.09 3.18 -7.31
CA THR A 47 -9.83 2.16 -6.55
C THR A 47 -8.88 1.10 -6.00
N THR A 48 -9.32 0.40 -4.97
CA THR A 48 -8.62 -0.78 -4.41
C THR A 48 -8.35 -1.83 -5.50
N ALA A 49 -9.34 -2.12 -6.34
CA ALA A 49 -9.22 -3.10 -7.43
C ALA A 49 -8.17 -2.71 -8.48
N GLN A 50 -8.10 -1.43 -8.87
CA GLN A 50 -7.06 -0.95 -9.80
C GLN A 50 -5.66 -1.11 -9.20
N LEU A 51 -5.48 -0.75 -7.92
CA LEU A 51 -4.19 -0.90 -7.25
C LEU A 51 -3.76 -2.37 -7.22
N VAL A 52 -4.65 -3.28 -6.80
CA VAL A 52 -4.39 -4.72 -6.78
C VAL A 52 -4.01 -5.23 -8.18
N ALA A 53 -4.75 -4.83 -9.22
CA ALA A 53 -4.48 -5.27 -10.58
C ALA A 53 -3.12 -4.78 -11.09
N TYR A 54 -2.79 -3.50 -10.89
CA TYR A 54 -1.52 -2.94 -11.32
C TYR A 54 -0.33 -3.53 -10.57
N LEU A 55 -0.46 -3.85 -9.29
CA LEU A 55 0.61 -4.48 -8.52
C LEU A 55 0.87 -5.94 -8.97
N LYS A 56 -0.18 -6.66 -9.40
CA LYS A 56 -0.12 -8.09 -9.68
C LYS A 56 0.23 -8.43 -11.13
N ASP A 57 -0.07 -7.57 -12.10
CA ASP A 57 0.13 -7.93 -13.51
C ASP A 57 1.61 -8.09 -13.89
N SER A 58 1.86 -8.66 -15.07
CA SER A 58 3.22 -8.92 -15.57
C SER A 58 3.87 -7.73 -16.26
N VAL A 59 3.20 -6.57 -16.34
CA VAL A 59 3.69 -5.39 -17.08
C VAL A 59 4.58 -4.56 -16.15
N PRO A 60 5.73 -4.04 -16.62
CA PRO A 60 6.47 -3.04 -15.86
C PRO A 60 5.62 -1.81 -15.59
N ARG A 61 5.52 -1.35 -14.33
CA ARG A 61 4.65 -0.21 -13.98
C ARG A 61 5.27 0.76 -12.99
N VAL A 62 5.00 2.04 -13.23
CA VAL A 62 5.13 3.10 -12.23
C VAL A 62 3.73 3.45 -11.73
N ILE A 63 3.43 3.09 -10.49
CA ILE A 63 2.13 3.21 -9.83
C ILE A 63 2.23 4.34 -8.81
N VAL A 64 1.42 5.39 -9.00
CA VAL A 64 1.50 6.61 -8.22
C VAL A 64 0.24 6.80 -7.38
N LEU A 65 0.41 6.86 -6.06
CA LEU A 65 -0.66 7.12 -5.12
C LEU A 65 -0.73 8.63 -4.82
N ASN A 66 -1.80 9.27 -5.24
CA ASN A 66 -2.10 10.68 -4.95
C ASN A 66 -3.23 10.86 -3.93
N LYS A 67 -3.64 9.76 -3.30
CA LYS A 67 -4.71 9.72 -2.30
C LYS A 67 -4.60 8.45 -1.46
N THR A 68 -5.36 8.42 -0.38
CA THR A 68 -5.57 7.21 0.42
C THR A 68 -6.39 6.19 -0.37
N ILE A 69 -5.88 4.96 -0.44
CA ILE A 69 -6.61 3.77 -0.87
C ILE A 69 -6.86 2.91 0.37
N ASP A 70 -8.08 2.93 0.88
CA ASP A 70 -8.47 2.25 2.12
C ASP A 70 -9.14 0.91 1.83
N PHE A 71 -8.57 -0.17 2.35
CA PHE A 71 -9.09 -1.53 2.25
C PHE A 71 -9.88 -1.97 3.49
N ARG A 72 -9.94 -1.15 4.55
CA ARG A 72 -10.73 -1.51 5.74
C ARG A 72 -12.19 -1.69 5.37
N GLY A 73 -12.81 -2.74 5.86
CA GLY A 73 -14.20 -3.11 5.63
C GLY A 73 -14.48 -3.73 4.25
N THR A 74 -13.49 -3.80 3.35
CA THR A 74 -13.75 -4.31 1.99
C THR A 74 -13.92 -5.83 1.94
N GLU A 75 -13.47 -6.55 2.97
CA GLU A 75 -13.50 -8.02 3.05
C GLU A 75 -14.26 -8.53 4.29
N GLY A 76 -15.04 -7.66 4.92
CA GLY A 76 -15.81 -7.98 6.13
C GLY A 76 -14.94 -8.17 7.37
N THR A 77 -15.57 -8.66 8.43
CA THR A 77 -14.94 -8.89 9.74
C THR A 77 -15.17 -10.32 10.22
N THR A 78 -14.22 -10.84 10.98
CA THR A 78 -14.36 -12.12 11.68
C THR A 78 -14.39 -11.89 13.19
N THR A 79 -15.30 -12.57 13.88
CA THR A 79 -15.38 -12.58 15.35
C THR A 79 -15.23 -14.01 15.83
N GLU A 80 -14.22 -14.27 16.65
CA GLU A 80 -13.89 -15.61 17.11
C GLU A 80 -13.13 -15.59 18.44
N ALA A 81 -12.77 -16.78 18.92
CA ALA A 81 -11.89 -16.92 20.08
C ALA A 81 -10.45 -16.53 19.71
N GLY A 82 -9.92 -15.56 20.43
CA GLY A 82 -8.52 -15.20 20.47
C GLY A 82 -7.86 -15.63 21.78
N CYS A 83 -6.65 -15.13 21.98
CA CYS A 83 -5.87 -15.33 23.19
C CYS A 83 -5.40 -14.01 23.80
N ARG A 84 -5.49 -13.92 25.12
CA ARG A 84 -4.77 -12.93 25.92
C ARG A 84 -3.61 -13.60 26.67
N PRO A 85 -2.35 -13.41 26.22
CA PRO A 85 -1.17 -14.02 26.83
C PRO A 85 -0.90 -13.51 28.24
N ASP A 86 -0.14 -14.27 29.03
CA ASP A 86 0.33 -13.88 30.38
C ASP A 86 1.00 -12.50 30.43
N TYR A 87 2.00 -12.24 29.58
CA TYR A 87 2.72 -10.97 29.54
C TYR A 87 1.80 -9.77 29.20
N THR A 88 0.74 -10.02 28.44
CA THR A 88 -0.28 -9.01 28.10
C THR A 88 -1.16 -8.72 29.32
N ARG A 89 -1.54 -9.75 30.10
CA ARG A 89 -2.28 -9.57 31.36
C ARG A 89 -1.44 -8.83 32.40
N GLU A 90 -0.16 -9.18 32.53
CA GLU A 90 0.79 -8.48 33.41
C GLU A 90 0.93 -7.00 33.02
N CYS A 91 1.02 -6.72 31.71
CA CYS A 91 1.06 -5.35 31.20
C CYS A 91 -0.20 -4.56 31.61
N ILE A 92 -1.39 -5.13 31.41
CA ILE A 92 -2.66 -4.49 31.78
C ILE A 92 -2.76 -4.28 33.30
N ALA A 93 -2.32 -5.26 34.10
CA ALA A 93 -2.36 -5.21 35.56
C ALA A 93 -1.51 -4.08 36.15
N LYS A 94 -0.48 -3.60 35.45
CA LYS A 94 0.33 -2.44 35.88
C LYS A 94 -0.46 -1.13 35.93
N ASN A 95 -1.61 -1.05 35.26
CA ASN A 95 -2.49 0.12 35.23
C ASN A 95 -1.74 1.45 34.97
N ASN A 96 -0.76 1.43 34.08
CA ASN A 96 0.14 2.55 33.79
C ASN A 96 -0.35 3.43 32.61
N GLY A 97 -1.63 3.31 32.24
CA GLY A 97 -2.27 4.06 31.15
C GLY A 97 -2.11 3.45 29.74
N TYR A 98 -1.31 2.40 29.57
CA TYR A 98 -1.14 1.72 28.28
C TYR A 98 -2.08 0.51 28.13
N LYS A 99 -2.60 0.32 26.93
CA LYS A 99 -3.34 -0.90 26.54
C LYS A 99 -2.37 -1.92 25.97
N SER A 100 -2.78 -3.19 25.94
CA SER A 100 -2.00 -4.29 25.35
C SER A 100 -2.79 -4.95 24.21
N GLN A 101 -2.18 -5.93 23.54
CA GLN A 101 -2.74 -6.60 22.35
C GLN A 101 -3.21 -8.00 22.67
N ASP A 102 -4.32 -8.41 22.05
CA ASP A 102 -4.73 -9.81 22.01
C ASP A 102 -4.23 -10.47 20.72
N VAL A 103 -4.19 -11.80 20.73
CA VAL A 103 -3.67 -12.63 19.63
C VAL A 103 -4.83 -13.34 18.94
N ILE A 104 -4.87 -13.27 17.61
CA ILE A 104 -5.75 -14.09 16.77
C ILE A 104 -5.21 -15.53 16.78
N LEU A 105 -6.04 -16.51 17.09
CA LEU A 105 -5.62 -17.91 17.09
C LEU A 105 -5.43 -18.43 15.67
N GLN A 106 -4.33 -19.15 15.45
CA GLN A 106 -4.11 -19.89 14.21
C GLN A 106 -4.84 -21.24 14.23
N SER A 107 -4.90 -21.90 13.08
CA SER A 107 -5.41 -23.26 12.97
C SER A 107 -4.72 -24.19 13.97
N GLY A 108 -5.50 -25.02 14.65
CA GLY A 108 -5.01 -25.86 15.75
C GLY A 108 -4.98 -25.18 17.12
N GLY A 109 -5.52 -23.95 17.23
CA GLY A 109 -5.80 -23.28 18.52
C GLY A 109 -4.56 -22.87 19.29
N MET A 110 -4.68 -22.81 20.62
CA MET A 110 -3.64 -22.32 21.53
C MET A 110 -2.28 -23.00 21.34
N SER A 111 -2.31 -24.33 21.24
CA SER A 111 -1.10 -25.15 21.15
C SER A 111 -0.29 -24.92 19.88
N ASN A 112 -0.90 -24.34 18.84
CA ASN A 112 -0.26 -24.07 17.55
C ASN A 112 -0.05 -22.56 17.30
N THR A 113 -0.57 -21.69 18.17
CA THR A 113 -0.46 -20.24 18.00
C THR A 113 0.75 -19.71 18.74
N GLY A 114 1.77 -19.28 18.00
CA GLY A 114 2.90 -18.53 18.55
C GLY A 114 2.45 -17.23 19.21
N GLY A 115 3.06 -16.87 20.34
CA GLY A 115 2.75 -15.63 21.06
C GLY A 115 1.59 -15.73 22.07
N CYS A 116 1.06 -16.92 22.32
CA CYS A 116 0.02 -17.16 23.32
C CYS A 116 0.50 -18.03 24.50
N SER A 117 1.46 -17.52 25.28
CA SER A 117 1.93 -18.18 26.51
C SER A 117 0.88 -18.09 27.63
N ASP A 118 0.57 -19.25 28.25
CA ASP A 118 -0.43 -19.41 29.32
C ASP A 118 -1.68 -18.55 29.09
N GLY A 119 -2.18 -18.59 27.86
CA GLY A 119 -3.19 -17.68 27.36
C GLY A 119 -4.56 -17.92 27.97
N THR A 120 -5.28 -16.83 28.23
CA THR A 120 -6.71 -16.88 28.54
C THR A 120 -7.49 -16.64 27.25
N SER A 121 -8.55 -17.42 27.00
CA SER A 121 -9.41 -17.18 25.85
C SER A 121 -10.16 -15.86 25.99
N VAL A 122 -10.23 -15.09 24.90
CA VAL A 122 -10.96 -13.82 24.78
C VAL A 122 -11.69 -13.77 23.45
N THR A 123 -12.73 -12.96 23.32
CA THR A 123 -13.35 -12.72 22.01
C THR A 123 -12.57 -11.62 21.27
N VAL A 124 -12.11 -11.92 20.06
CA VAL A 124 -11.48 -10.94 19.17
C VAL A 124 -12.39 -10.65 17.99
N THR A 125 -12.29 -9.44 17.43
CA THR A 125 -12.93 -9.08 16.17
C THR A 125 -11.93 -8.30 15.34
N TYR A 126 -11.72 -8.73 14.10
CA TYR A 126 -10.73 -8.12 13.20
C TYR A 126 -11.27 -7.99 11.78
N ASP A 127 -10.66 -7.07 11.05
CA ASP A 127 -10.93 -6.83 9.64
C ASP A 127 -10.20 -7.85 8.78
N ASN A 128 -10.92 -8.55 7.92
CA ASN A 128 -10.35 -9.60 7.08
C ASN A 128 -9.42 -9.06 6.00
N ALA A 129 -9.51 -7.76 5.67
CA ALA A 129 -8.65 -7.15 4.66
C ALA A 129 -7.16 -7.22 5.05
N ALA A 130 -6.82 -7.32 6.33
CA ALA A 130 -5.42 -7.42 6.73
C ALA A 130 -4.81 -8.82 6.46
N ILE A 131 -5.65 -9.85 6.31
CA ILE A 131 -5.23 -11.26 6.30
C ILE A 131 -4.57 -11.65 4.97
N THR A 132 -5.15 -11.24 3.84
CA THR A 132 -4.57 -11.53 2.51
C THR A 132 -3.86 -10.28 1.97
N PRO A 133 -2.52 -10.26 1.86
CA PRO A 133 -1.79 -9.12 1.34
C PRO A 133 -1.96 -8.96 -0.18
N MET A 134 -1.73 -7.75 -0.69
CA MET A 134 -1.65 -7.53 -2.14
C MET A 134 -0.33 -8.08 -2.69
N THR A 135 -0.40 -8.97 -3.67
CA THR A 135 0.80 -9.45 -4.37
C THR A 135 1.39 -8.35 -5.23
N VAL A 136 2.67 -8.07 -5.05
CA VAL A 136 3.49 -7.20 -5.91
C VAL A 136 4.43 -8.09 -6.71
N THR A 137 4.27 -8.12 -8.02
CA THR A 137 5.13 -8.89 -8.93
C THR A 137 6.32 -8.06 -9.40
N SER A 138 7.17 -8.63 -10.26
CA SER A 138 8.40 -7.99 -10.71
C SER A 138 8.19 -6.68 -11.49
N ASN A 139 9.24 -5.86 -11.52
CA ASN A 139 9.32 -4.61 -12.30
C ASN A 139 8.24 -3.59 -11.94
N LYS A 140 8.07 -3.34 -10.63
CA LYS A 140 7.08 -2.40 -10.10
C LYS A 140 7.78 -1.25 -9.38
N THR A 141 7.28 -0.04 -9.59
CA THR A 141 7.53 1.11 -8.73
C THR A 141 6.18 1.52 -8.14
N LEU A 142 6.04 1.51 -6.83
CA LEU A 142 4.92 2.10 -6.11
C LEU A 142 5.43 3.36 -5.41
N ARG A 143 4.75 4.50 -5.53
CA ARG A 143 5.20 5.74 -4.88
C ARG A 143 4.03 6.62 -4.47
N GLY A 144 4.09 7.15 -3.26
CA GLY A 144 3.17 8.19 -2.80
C GLY A 144 3.57 9.61 -3.21
N ILE A 145 2.60 10.49 -3.45
CA ILE A 145 2.84 11.94 -3.59
C ILE A 145 2.66 12.62 -2.23
N GLY A 146 3.73 13.27 -1.75
CA GLY A 146 3.74 13.97 -0.47
C GLY A 146 3.22 13.08 0.66
N THR A 147 2.25 13.58 1.41
CA THR A 147 1.60 12.85 2.51
C THR A 147 0.27 12.20 2.11
N THR A 148 -0.08 12.23 0.82
CA THR A 148 -1.40 11.78 0.33
C THR A 148 -1.43 10.33 -0.11
N GLY A 149 -0.30 9.79 -0.56
CA GLY A 149 -0.21 8.40 -1.02
C GLY A 149 -0.17 7.41 0.14
N VAL A 150 -1.35 6.95 0.56
CA VAL A 150 -1.51 6.05 1.73
C VAL A 150 -2.26 4.79 1.32
N ILE A 151 -1.79 3.63 1.79
CA ILE A 151 -2.55 2.37 1.75
C ILE A 151 -2.98 2.06 3.19
N MET A 152 -4.26 1.79 3.41
CA MET A 152 -4.77 1.45 4.74
C MET A 152 -5.43 0.07 4.74
N GLY A 153 -5.28 -0.66 5.84
CA GLY A 153 -6.03 -1.90 6.10
C GLY A 153 -5.54 -3.16 5.39
N LYS A 154 -4.61 -3.07 4.43
CA LYS A 154 -4.04 -4.24 3.73
C LYS A 154 -2.56 -4.02 3.41
N GLY A 155 -1.74 -5.05 3.64
CA GLY A 155 -0.29 -5.03 3.40
C GLY A 155 0.12 -5.43 1.98
N LEU A 156 1.42 -5.41 1.73
CA LEU A 156 2.06 -5.80 0.46
C LEU A 156 2.85 -7.10 0.66
N TRP A 157 2.77 -8.00 -0.31
CA TRP A 157 3.58 -9.22 -0.40
C TRP A 157 4.44 -9.15 -1.66
N LEU A 158 5.75 -8.95 -1.47
CA LEU A 158 6.70 -8.79 -2.58
C LEU A 158 7.06 -10.17 -3.13
N ASN A 159 6.40 -10.57 -4.20
CA ASN A 159 6.54 -11.88 -4.84
C ASN A 159 7.10 -11.73 -6.25
N GLY A 160 8.26 -11.09 -6.31
CA GLY A 160 8.96 -10.76 -7.54
C GLY A 160 10.29 -10.08 -7.23
N ASP A 161 10.95 -9.64 -8.28
CA ASP A 161 12.24 -8.96 -8.24
C ASP A 161 12.15 -7.59 -8.92
N ASN A 162 13.17 -6.75 -8.74
CA ASN A 162 13.20 -5.40 -9.29
C ASN A 162 11.96 -4.56 -8.89
N ILE A 163 11.77 -4.38 -7.59
CA ILE A 163 10.63 -3.64 -7.00
C ILE A 163 11.14 -2.42 -6.23
N ILE A 164 10.48 -1.27 -6.42
CA ILE A 164 10.68 -0.03 -5.64
C ILE A 164 9.35 0.33 -4.98
N ILE A 165 9.37 0.62 -3.68
CA ILE A 165 8.23 1.12 -2.90
C ILE A 165 8.67 2.37 -2.15
#